data_AF-A0A970BPS2-F1
#
_entry.id   AF-A0A970BPS2-F1
#
_cell.length_a   1.000
_cell.length_b   1.000
_cell.length_c   1.000
_cell.angle_alpha   90.00
_cell.angle_beta   90.00
_cell.angle_gamma   90.00
#
_symmetry.space_group_name_H-M   'P 1'
#
loop_
_entity.id
_entity.type
_entity.pdbx_description
1 polymer ?
#
loop_
_entity_poly.entity_id
_entity_poly.type
_entity_poly.pdbx_seq_one_letter_code
_entity_poly.pdbx_strand_id
1 'polypeptide(L)'
;MIVQAISSFAVTALLVVLTLALLLLVLPLFERLSFDLLCQEYVQKMDAAGGLSGTKLSDLASTLRERGFTVKKLTAPANAPFGGDLTLTIQATKPEHRIQPNLSMKEINVNYNFSRTVTCRKIVTAAGEQ
;
A
#
# COMPACT_ATOMS: atom_id res chain seq x y z
N MET A 1 16.70 47.05 15.84
CA MET A 1 17.47 45.87 15.39
C MET A 1 17.20 44.63 16.24
N ILE A 2 17.29 44.66 17.58
CA ILE A 2 17.10 43.47 18.44
C ILE A 2 15.70 42.83 18.28
N VAL A 3 14.63 43.64 18.26
CA VAL A 3 13.24 43.14 18.13
C VAL A 3 13.00 42.43 16.80
N GLN A 4 13.60 42.91 15.70
CA GLN A 4 13.51 42.26 14.39
C GLN A 4 14.28 40.93 14.36
N ALA A 5 15.42 40.84 15.02
CA ALA A 5 16.16 39.58 15.11
C ALA A 5 15.37 38.51 15.90
N ILE A 6 14.68 38.91 16.98
CA ILE A 6 13.84 38.01 17.79
C ILE A 6 12.62 37.52 16.98
N SER A 7 11.94 38.43 16.27
CA SER A 7 10.77 38.04 15.47
C SER A 7 11.16 37.11 14.31
N SER A 8 12.27 37.39 13.61
CA SER A 8 12.79 36.52 12.56
C SER A 8 13.14 35.14 13.11
N PHE A 9 13.82 35.06 14.26
CA PHE A 9 14.15 33.78 14.88
C PHE A 9 12.88 32.99 15.26
N ALA A 10 11.89 33.65 15.86
CA ALA A 10 10.63 33.01 16.23
C ALA A 10 9.87 32.47 15.00
N VAL A 11 9.83 33.22 13.90
CA VAL A 11 9.19 32.79 12.66
C VAL A 11 9.93 31.60 12.04
N THR A 12 11.27 31.64 11.99
CA THR A 12 12.06 30.50 11.48
C THR A 12 11.86 29.26 12.35
N ALA A 13 11.87 29.39 13.67
CA ALA A 13 11.63 28.28 14.58
C ALA A 13 10.23 27.67 14.36
N LEU A 14 9.20 28.51 14.20
CA LEU A 14 7.85 28.04 13.90
C LEU A 14 7.78 27.29 12.57
N LEU A 15 8.43 27.81 11.52
CA LEU A 15 8.48 27.15 10.21
C LEU A 15 9.18 25.79 10.26
N VAL A 16 10.26 25.66 11.04
CA VAL A 16 10.96 24.39 11.24
C VAL A 16 10.06 23.38 11.95
N VAL A 17 9.34 23.78 12.99
CA VAL A 17 8.41 22.89 13.69
C VAL A 17 7.25 22.46 12.76
N LEU A 18 6.71 23.39 11.97
CA LEU A 18 5.64 23.11 11.02
C LEU A 18 6.10 22.12 9.93
N THR A 19 7.29 22.33 9.38
CA THR A 19 7.86 21.45 8.34
C THR A 19 8.14 20.05 8.87
N LEU A 20 8.67 19.92 10.10
CA LEU A 20 8.82 18.62 10.76
C LEU A 20 7.46 17.93 10.97
N ALA A 21 6.45 18.68 11.41
CA ALA A 21 5.11 18.12 11.60
C ALA A 21 4.49 17.62 10.28
N LEU A 22 4.64 18.39 9.20
CA LEU A 22 4.20 17.98 7.85
C LEU A 22 4.96 16.74 7.36
N LEU A 23 6.28 16.69 7.57
CA LEU A 23 7.09 15.54 7.18
C LEU A 23 6.63 14.27 7.90
N LEU A 24 6.40 14.34 9.21
CA LEU A 24 5.89 13.23 10.01
C LEU A 24 4.51 12.76 9.56
N LEU A 25 3.67 13.67 9.06
CA LEU A 25 2.35 13.33 8.52
C LEU A 25 2.44 12.64 7.16
N VAL A 26 3.42 13.03 6.34
CA VAL A 26 3.58 12.58 4.97
C VAL A 26 4.24 11.19 4.88
N LEU A 27 5.14 10.85 5.79
CA LEU A 27 5.78 9.52 5.85
C LEU A 27 4.80 8.32 5.81
N PRO A 28 3.77 8.22 6.69
CA PRO A 28 2.84 7.10 6.65
C PRO A 28 1.95 7.11 5.39
N LEU A 29 1.73 8.28 4.78
CA LEU A 29 0.98 8.40 3.52
C LEU A 29 1.76 7.78 2.35
N PHE A 30 3.08 8.01 2.28
CA PHE A 30 3.92 7.43 1.23
C PHE A 30 4.02 5.90 1.32
N GLU A 31 4.12 5.34 2.53
CA GLU A 31 4.09 3.89 2.76
C GLU A 31 2.76 3.29 2.29
N ARG A 32 1.64 3.95 2.63
CA ARG A 32 0.31 3.54 2.17
C ARG A 32 0.17 3.59 0.66
N LEU A 33 0.62 4.68 0.04
CA LEU A 33 0.59 4.84 -1.40
C LEU A 33 1.45 3.78 -2.10
N SER A 34 2.63 3.47 -1.56
CA SER A 34 3.53 2.46 -2.10
C SER A 34 2.94 1.05 -2.04
N PHE A 35 2.21 0.74 -0.95
CA PHE A 35 1.45 -0.49 -0.83
C PHE A 35 0.30 -0.55 -1.86
N ASP A 36 -0.50 0.52 -1.96
CA ASP A 36 -1.64 0.56 -2.88
C ASP A 36 -1.19 0.48 -4.35
N LEU A 37 -0.07 1.13 -4.71
CA LEU A 37 0.54 1.04 -6.05
C LEU A 37 1.01 -0.38 -6.38
N LEU A 38 1.68 -1.05 -5.43
CA LEU A 38 2.07 -2.45 -5.60
C LEU A 38 0.84 -3.33 -5.83
N CYS A 39 -0.19 -3.19 -5.01
CA CYS A 39 -1.43 -3.96 -5.17
C CYS A 39 -2.09 -3.68 -6.53
N GLN A 40 -2.12 -2.42 -6.95
CA GLN A 40 -2.70 -2.00 -8.22
C GLN A 40 -1.94 -2.58 -9.43
N GLU A 41 -0.62 -2.69 -9.37
CA GLU A 41 0.18 -3.35 -10.40
C GLU A 41 -0.25 -4.81 -10.58
N TYR A 42 -0.51 -5.53 -9.48
CA TYR A 42 -0.99 -6.90 -9.53
C TYR A 42 -2.46 -7.02 -9.96
N VAL A 43 -3.30 -6.01 -9.69
CA VAL A 43 -4.65 -5.92 -10.29
C VAL A 43 -4.55 -5.81 -11.81
N GLN A 44 -3.64 -4.99 -12.34
CA GLN A 44 -3.44 -4.87 -13.79
C GLN A 44 -2.92 -6.17 -14.40
N LYS A 45 -1.98 -6.85 -13.73
CA LYS A 45 -1.50 -8.18 -14.16
C LYS A 45 -2.61 -9.23 -14.15
N MET A 46 -3.51 -9.17 -13.17
CA MET A 46 -4.68 -10.04 -13.06
C MET A 46 -5.67 -9.79 -14.20
N ASP A 47 -5.99 -8.53 -14.49
CA ASP A 47 -6.88 -8.14 -15.59
C ASP A 47 -6.33 -8.60 -16.96
N ALA A 48 -5.04 -8.34 -17.21
CA ALA A 48 -4.38 -8.75 -18.45
C ALA A 48 -4.31 -10.28 -18.63
N ALA A 49 -4.20 -11.03 -17.52
CA ALA A 49 -4.09 -12.48 -17.56
C ALA A 49 -5.46 -13.20 -17.54
N GLY A 50 -6.54 -12.52 -17.12
CA GLY A 50 -7.85 -13.11 -16.84
C GLY A 50 -7.93 -13.81 -15.48
N GLY A 51 -6.97 -13.54 -14.58
CA GLY A 51 -6.81 -14.24 -13.32
C GLY A 51 -5.40 -14.08 -12.73
N LEU A 52 -5.25 -14.40 -11.45
CA LEU A 52 -3.97 -14.37 -10.74
C LEU A 52 -3.85 -15.61 -9.86
N SER A 53 -3.05 -16.60 -10.30
CA SER A 53 -2.82 -17.85 -9.58
C SER A 53 -1.35 -18.26 -9.54
N GLY A 54 -1.06 -19.24 -8.68
CA GLY A 54 0.22 -19.93 -8.62
C GLY A 54 1.39 -19.00 -8.35
N THR A 55 2.34 -18.98 -9.27
CA THR A 55 3.61 -18.23 -9.18
C THR A 55 3.38 -16.73 -8.97
N LYS A 56 2.48 -16.10 -9.73
CA LYS A 56 2.26 -14.65 -9.60
C LYS A 56 1.65 -14.23 -8.26
N LEU A 57 0.83 -15.09 -7.66
CA LEU A 57 0.28 -14.84 -6.32
C LEU A 57 1.34 -15.04 -5.24
N SER A 58 2.23 -16.03 -5.43
CA SER A 58 3.40 -16.25 -4.58
C SER A 58 4.40 -15.10 -4.67
N ASP A 59 4.65 -14.56 -5.86
CA ASP A 59 5.52 -13.41 -6.10
C ASP A 59 4.99 -12.16 -5.38
N LEU A 60 3.67 -11.92 -5.42
CA LEU A 60 3.03 -10.85 -4.64
C LEU A 60 3.24 -11.04 -3.14
N ALA A 61 3.07 -12.27 -2.64
CA ALA A 61 3.29 -12.57 -1.23
C ALA A 61 4.76 -12.39 -0.82
N SER A 62 5.72 -12.79 -1.68
CA SER A 62 7.16 -12.59 -1.44
C SER A 62 7.50 -11.11 -1.43
N THR A 63 7.03 -10.35 -2.43
CA THR A 63 7.28 -8.90 -2.54
C THR A 63 6.74 -8.16 -1.31
N LEU A 64 5.57 -8.56 -0.80
CA LEU A 64 5.00 -8.00 0.42
C LEU A 64 5.87 -8.32 1.65
N ARG A 65 6.35 -9.56 1.78
CA ARG A 65 7.24 -9.94 2.90
C ARG A 65 8.59 -9.24 2.84
N GLU A 66 9.19 -9.12 1.66
CA GLU A 66 10.45 -8.42 1.44
C GLU A 66 10.36 -6.94 1.83
N ARG A 67 9.18 -6.32 1.65
CA ARG A 67 8.88 -4.95 2.08
C ARG A 67 8.50 -4.83 3.57
N GLY A 68 8.58 -5.92 4.32
CA GLY A 68 8.32 -5.97 5.76
C GLY A 68 6.85 -6.16 6.14
N PHE A 69 5.98 -6.50 5.19
CA PHE A 69 4.57 -6.79 5.48
C PHE A 69 4.36 -8.25 5.86
N THR A 70 3.58 -8.47 6.92
CA THR A 70 3.06 -9.79 7.30
C THR A 70 1.68 -9.97 6.68
N VAL A 71 1.57 -10.84 5.68
CA VAL A 71 0.31 -11.11 4.95
C VAL A 71 -0.60 -11.99 5.81
N LYS A 72 -1.78 -11.48 6.17
CA LYS A 72 -2.82 -12.22 6.91
C LYS A 72 -3.82 -12.90 5.98
N LYS A 73 -4.19 -12.23 4.89
CA LYS A 73 -5.11 -12.76 3.88
C LYS A 73 -4.65 -12.29 2.50
N LEU A 74 -4.56 -13.21 1.56
CA LEU A 74 -4.28 -12.93 0.16
C LEU A 74 -5.18 -13.85 -0.67
N THR A 75 -6.10 -13.27 -1.42
CA THR A 75 -7.06 -14.01 -2.22
C THR A 75 -7.19 -13.35 -3.58
N ALA A 76 -7.04 -14.16 -4.62
CA ALA A 76 -7.28 -13.76 -6.01
C ALA A 76 -7.87 -14.96 -6.77
N PRO A 77 -8.83 -14.73 -7.69
CA PRO A 77 -9.35 -15.78 -8.55
C PRO A 77 -8.29 -16.23 -9.56
N ALA A 78 -8.16 -17.55 -9.71
CA ALA A 78 -7.18 -18.14 -10.62
C ALA A 78 -7.50 -17.90 -12.09
N ASN A 79 -8.79 -17.87 -12.40
CA ASN A 79 -9.33 -17.60 -13.73
C ASN A 79 -10.78 -17.10 -13.56
N ALA A 80 -11.23 -16.19 -14.42
CA ALA A 80 -12.63 -15.80 -14.48
C ALA A 80 -13.15 -15.85 -15.93
N PRO A 81 -14.42 -16.26 -16.13
CA PRO A 81 -15.03 -16.20 -17.44
C PRO A 81 -15.07 -14.77 -17.96
N PHE A 82 -15.17 -14.60 -19.27
CA PHE A 82 -15.33 -13.28 -19.89
C PHE A 82 -16.56 -12.57 -19.30
N GLY A 83 -16.37 -11.32 -18.85
CA GLY A 83 -17.41 -10.55 -18.15
C GLY A 83 -17.59 -10.91 -16.67
N GLY A 84 -16.84 -11.89 -16.14
CA GLY A 84 -16.84 -12.25 -14.73
C GLY A 84 -15.97 -11.33 -13.87
N ASP A 85 -16.22 -11.33 -12.56
CA ASP A 85 -15.53 -10.48 -11.61
C ASP A 85 -14.20 -11.11 -11.14
N LEU A 86 -13.12 -10.34 -11.28
CA LEU A 86 -11.81 -10.63 -10.74
C LEU A 86 -11.58 -9.76 -9.51
N THR A 87 -11.66 -10.34 -8.31
CA THR A 87 -11.45 -9.61 -7.05
C THR A 87 -10.13 -9.98 -6.39
N LEU A 88 -9.24 -9.01 -6.24
CA LEU A 88 -8.01 -9.13 -5.47
C LEU A 88 -8.24 -8.56 -4.06
N THR A 89 -8.11 -9.40 -3.04
CA THR A 89 -8.22 -9.01 -1.63
C THR A 89 -6.92 -9.29 -0.89
N ILE A 90 -6.39 -8.27 -0.24
CA ILE A 90 -5.13 -8.32 0.52
C ILE A 90 -5.37 -7.70 1.89
N GLN A 91 -4.97 -8.44 2.92
CA GLN A 91 -4.90 -7.95 4.30
C GLN A 91 -3.50 -8.26 4.81
N ALA A 92 -2.77 -7.23 5.20
CA ALA A 92 -1.40 -7.34 5.69
C ALA A 92 -1.17 -6.42 6.89
N THR A 93 -0.15 -6.71 7.67
CA THR A 93 0.25 -5.90 8.83
C THR A 93 1.72 -5.58 8.79
N LYS A 94 2.09 -4.35 9.14
CA LYS A 94 3.47 -3.91 9.23
C LYS A 94 3.70 -3.21 10.57
N PRO A 95 4.77 -3.56 11.31
CA PRO A 95 5.17 -2.78 12.47
C PRO A 95 5.74 -1.44 12.02
N GLU A 96 5.15 -0.35 12.48
CA GLU A 96 5.59 1.02 12.25
C GLU A 96 5.95 1.68 13.56
N HIS A 97 7.05 2.44 13.56
CA HIS A 97 7.38 3.29 14.69
C HIS A 97 6.78 4.67 14.45
N ARG A 98 5.89 5.12 15.34
CA ARG A 98 5.32 6.46 15.29
C ARG A 98 5.76 7.29 16.48
N ILE A 99 6.13 8.52 16.19
CA ILE A 99 6.35 9.54 17.19
C ILE A 99 4.97 10.07 17.62
N GLN A 100 4.66 9.94 18.89
CA GLN A 100 3.43 10.48 19.47
C GLN A 100 3.58 11.98 19.76
N PRO A 101 2.47 12.72 19.94
CA PRO A 101 2.52 14.15 20.28
C PRO A 101 3.32 14.47 21.56
N ASN A 102 3.47 13.50 22.46
CA ASN A 102 4.31 13.60 23.65
C ASN A 102 5.80 13.32 23.39
N LEU A 103 6.24 13.30 22.12
CA LEU A 103 7.60 13.00 21.67
C LEU A 103 8.11 11.60 22.01
N SER A 104 7.24 10.70 22.47
CA SER A 104 7.59 9.29 22.69
C SER A 104 7.48 8.49 21.39
N MET A 105 8.45 7.61 21.16
CA MET A 105 8.41 6.64 20.06
C MET A 105 7.62 5.42 20.50
N LYS A 106 6.63 5.01 19.71
CA LYS A 106 5.83 3.81 19.98
C LYS A 106 5.75 2.96 18.73
N GLU A 107 6.01 1.67 18.90
CA GLU A 107 5.76 0.67 17.87
C GLU A 107 4.25 0.39 17.81
N ILE A 108 3.68 0.50 16.62
CA ILE A 108 2.29 0.18 16.34
C ILE A 108 2.20 -0.78 15.16
N ASN A 109 1.33 -1.77 15.25
CA ASN A 109 1.03 -2.66 14.14
C ASN A 109 -0.06 -2.04 13.27
N VAL A 110 0.31 -1.53 12.10
CA VAL A 110 -0.63 -0.91 11.16
C VAL A 110 -1.23 -1.96 10.25
N ASN A 111 -2.56 -1.97 10.15
CA ASN A 111 -3.31 -2.87 9.28
C ASN A 111 -3.50 -2.24 7.90
N TYR A 112 -3.02 -2.94 6.88
CA TYR A 112 -3.15 -2.60 5.48
C TYR A 112 -4.19 -3.50 4.82
N ASN A 113 -5.30 -2.90 4.40
CA ASN A 113 -6.39 -3.60 3.71
C ASN A 113 -6.54 -3.02 2.31
N PHE A 114 -6.53 -3.88 1.31
CA PHE A 114 -6.77 -3.54 -0.08
C PHE A 114 -7.77 -4.55 -0.68
N SER A 115 -8.79 -4.03 -1.35
CA SER A 115 -9.74 -4.85 -2.10
C SER A 115 -10.12 -4.12 -3.37
N ARG A 116 -9.90 -4.76 -4.51
CA ARG A 116 -10.29 -4.23 -5.82
C ARG A 116 -10.89 -5.32 -6.68
N THR A 117 -11.98 -4.96 -7.35
CA THR A 117 -12.68 -5.81 -8.31
C THR A 117 -12.54 -5.19 -9.70
N VAL A 118 -12.17 -6.01 -10.68
CA VAL A 118 -12.11 -5.66 -12.10
C VAL A 118 -12.85 -6.71 -12.91
N THR A 119 -13.47 -6.31 -14.01
CA THR A 119 -14.20 -7.24 -14.89
C THR A 119 -13.23 -7.89 -15.87
N CYS A 120 -13.25 -9.22 -15.97
CA CYS A 120 -12.41 -9.97 -16.90
C CYS A 120 -12.75 -9.62 -18.36
N ARG A 121 -11.78 -9.04 -19.07
CA ARG A 121 -11.91 -8.69 -20.50
C ARG A 121 -11.24 -9.69 -21.43
N LYS A 122 -10.60 -10.72 -20.89
CA LYS A 122 -9.92 -11.75 -21.66
C LYS A 122 -10.90 -12.86 -21.99
N ILE A 123 -10.99 -13.20 -23.27
CA ILE A 123 -11.73 -14.38 -23.71
C ILE A 123 -10.86 -15.58 -23.34
N VAL A 124 -11.24 -16.31 -22.31
CA VAL A 124 -10.69 -17.64 -22.05
C VAL A 124 -11.46 -18.58 -22.97
N THR A 125 -10.90 -18.89 -24.14
CA THR A 125 -11.40 -19.99 -24.94
C THR A 125 -11.25 -21.26 -24.10
N ALA A 126 -12.36 -21.85 -23.67
CA ALA A 126 -12.36 -23.23 -23.21
C ALA A 126 -11.98 -24.11 -24.42
N ALA A 127 -10.68 -24.31 -24.62
CA ALA A 127 -10.13 -25.20 -25.64
C ALA A 127 -9.04 -26.03 -24.95
N GLY A 128 -9.43 -27.23 -24.51
CA GLY A 128 -8.55 -28.18 -23.85
C GLY A 128 -9.28 -29.28 -23.05
N GLU A 129 -10.42 -29.76 -23.53
CA GLU A 129 -10.72 -31.19 -23.41
C GLU A 129 -9.88 -31.87 -24.51
N GLN A 130 -8.81 -32.57 -24.11
CA GLN A 130 -8.22 -33.74 -24.78
C GLN A 130 -7.10 -34.32 -23.92
#